data_AF-A0AAU7P3N9-F1
#
_entry.id   AF-A0AAU7P3N9-F1
#
_cell.length_a   1.000
_cell.length_b   1.000
_cell.length_c   1.000
_cell.angle_alpha   90.00
_cell.angle_beta   90.00
_cell.angle_gamma   90.00
#
_symmetry.space_group_name_H-M   'P 1'
#
loop_
_entity.id
_entity.type
_entity.pdbx_description
1 polymer ?
#
loop_
_entity_poly.entity_id
_entity_poly.type
_entity_poly.pdbx_seq_one_letter_code
_entity_poly.pdbx_strand_id
1 'polypeptide(L)'
;MMNHRFLLALLAASAASFPAWSSDIGDPVTWQASRSAELNGTRDLPKLTEALIARLDPDGETVPATVGEAQFIDLDDDGTLELVALVDYSGRQFFSTMIVITTSAAKPVVVTYRSNGANMDRLGERIVTEPESPKKLIVADRFIGEYKGSTASAREQRLLELRSATLEDVSAYHPSYYLTKRLPKLEKQARMSAPVDNADGVGLGSINTDENKRVLSQEIERAREQSLGK
;
A
#
# COMPACT_ATOMS: atom_id res chain seq x y z
N MET A 1 -18.19 -54.19 42.25
CA MET A 1 -18.16 -54.10 40.78
C MET A 1 -18.70 -52.74 40.35
N MET A 2 -17.85 -51.99 39.64
CA MET A 2 -18.05 -50.81 38.78
C MET A 2 -18.88 -49.60 39.26
N ASN A 3 -18.15 -48.61 39.79
CA ASN A 3 -18.42 -47.18 39.65
C ASN A 3 -17.97 -46.70 38.27
N HIS A 4 -18.84 -46.15 37.42
CA HIS A 4 -18.42 -45.35 36.26
C HIS A 4 -19.18 -44.02 36.25
N ARG A 5 -18.56 -42.99 36.81
CA ARG A 5 -18.94 -41.58 36.59
C ARG A 5 -18.19 -41.07 35.36
N PHE A 6 -18.90 -40.91 34.25
CA PHE A 6 -18.38 -40.20 33.08
C PHE A 6 -18.38 -38.70 33.37
N LEU A 7 -17.18 -38.12 33.47
CA LEU A 7 -16.95 -36.68 33.42
C LEU A 7 -16.86 -36.27 31.95
N LEU A 8 -17.91 -35.63 31.43
CA LEU A 8 -17.81 -34.87 30.18
C LEU A 8 -17.08 -33.56 30.50
N ALA A 9 -15.81 -33.47 30.10
CA ALA A 9 -15.11 -32.20 30.03
C ALA A 9 -15.64 -31.42 28.83
N LEU A 10 -16.41 -30.38 29.09
CA LEU A 10 -16.89 -29.44 28.08
C LEU A 10 -15.70 -28.57 27.65
N LEU A 11 -15.08 -28.90 26.52
CA LEU A 11 -14.15 -28.02 25.82
C LEU A 11 -14.96 -26.85 25.26
N ALA A 12 -15.01 -25.75 26.01
CA ALA A 12 -15.43 -24.46 25.49
C ALA A 12 -14.37 -24.00 24.49
N ALA A 13 -14.58 -24.31 23.20
CA ALA A 13 -13.89 -23.62 22.13
C ALA A 13 -14.31 -22.16 22.20
N SER A 14 -13.39 -21.29 22.62
CA SER A 14 -13.55 -19.84 22.57
C SER A 14 -13.76 -19.43 21.11
N ALA A 15 -15.00 -19.37 20.65
CA ALA A 15 -15.34 -18.64 19.45
C ALA A 15 -14.96 -17.19 19.72
N ALA A 16 -13.91 -16.71 19.05
CA ALA A 16 -13.64 -15.28 19.01
C ALA A 16 -14.90 -14.63 18.45
N SER A 17 -15.65 -13.94 19.31
CA SER A 17 -16.81 -13.16 18.92
C SER A 17 -16.31 -12.05 18.01
N PHE A 18 -16.38 -12.26 16.69
CA PHE A 18 -16.22 -11.18 15.74
C PHE A 18 -17.27 -10.11 16.10
N PRO A 19 -16.90 -8.82 16.19
CA PRO A 19 -17.89 -7.78 16.39
C PRO A 19 -18.94 -7.94 15.30
N ALA A 20 -20.22 -7.91 15.68
CA ALA A 20 -21.33 -8.01 14.75
C ALA A 20 -21.06 -7.05 13.59
N TRP A 21 -20.82 -7.62 12.39
CA TRP A 21 -20.64 -6.82 11.19
C TRP A 21 -21.87 -5.95 11.09
N SER A 22 -21.69 -4.63 11.19
CA SER A 22 -22.69 -3.74 10.60
C SER A 22 -22.83 -4.22 9.16
N SER A 23 -24.06 -4.57 8.76
CA SER A 23 -24.37 -5.00 7.38
C SER A 23 -23.76 -4.08 6.33
N ASP A 24 -23.59 -2.82 6.70
CA ASP A 24 -23.09 -1.73 5.87
C ASP A 24 -21.60 -1.89 5.55
N ILE A 25 -20.74 -2.28 6.51
CA ILE A 25 -19.30 -2.32 6.22
C ILE A 25 -18.94 -3.43 5.22
N GLY A 26 -19.81 -4.43 5.07
CA GLY A 26 -19.67 -5.48 4.08
C GLY A 26 -20.16 -5.12 2.68
N ASP A 27 -20.70 -3.92 2.48
CA ASP A 27 -21.24 -3.43 1.22
C ASP A 27 -20.63 -2.06 0.86
N PRO A 28 -19.64 -2.02 -0.06
CA PRO A 28 -18.98 -0.80 -0.51
C PRO A 28 -19.92 0.33 -0.94
N VAL A 29 -21.13 0.03 -1.42
CA VAL A 29 -22.12 1.07 -1.81
C VAL A 29 -22.54 1.94 -0.62
N THR A 30 -22.41 1.44 0.61
CA THR A 30 -22.82 2.14 1.83
C THR A 30 -21.71 2.97 2.46
N TRP A 31 -20.49 2.90 1.93
CA TRP A 31 -19.33 3.60 2.48
C TRP A 31 -19.36 5.05 2.03
N GLN A 32 -20.02 5.91 2.79
CA GLN A 32 -20.21 7.31 2.44
C GLN A 32 -19.18 8.20 3.14
N ALA A 33 -18.72 9.27 2.48
CA ALA A 33 -17.69 10.18 2.99
C ALA A 33 -18.05 10.78 4.36
N SER A 34 -19.35 11.03 4.60
CA SER A 34 -19.86 11.49 5.90
C SER A 34 -19.59 10.51 7.06
N ARG A 35 -19.32 9.23 6.77
CA ARG A 35 -18.99 8.17 7.73
C ARG A 35 -17.49 7.89 7.80
N SER A 36 -16.63 8.64 7.11
CA SER A 36 -15.19 8.33 7.03
C SER A 36 -14.52 8.20 8.40
N ALA A 37 -14.85 9.07 9.36
CA ALA A 37 -14.29 9.00 10.71
C ALA A 37 -14.75 7.75 11.48
N GLU A 38 -16.01 7.34 11.32
CA GLU A 38 -16.56 6.11 11.91
C GLU A 38 -15.86 4.88 11.32
N LEU A 39 -15.82 4.80 9.99
CA LEU A 39 -15.26 3.66 9.25
C LEU A 39 -13.74 3.51 9.50
N ASN A 40 -12.98 4.61 9.46
CA ASN A 40 -11.55 4.60 9.82
C ASN A 40 -11.30 4.36 11.31
N GLY A 41 -12.30 4.62 12.17
CA GLY A 41 -12.26 4.28 13.59
C GLY A 41 -12.57 2.82 13.90
N THR A 42 -12.84 1.99 12.89
CA THR A 42 -13.14 0.57 13.06
C THR A 42 -12.00 -0.15 13.77
N ARG A 43 -12.33 -0.84 14.86
CA ARG A 43 -11.35 -1.64 15.59
C ARG A 43 -10.80 -2.74 14.69
N ASP A 44 -9.47 -2.82 14.61
CA ASP A 44 -8.76 -3.81 13.80
C ASP A 44 -9.18 -3.78 12.32
N LEU A 45 -9.22 -2.56 11.74
CA LEU A 45 -9.49 -2.33 10.33
C LEU A 45 -8.63 -3.21 9.39
N PRO A 46 -7.33 -3.47 9.64
CA PRO A 46 -6.56 -4.43 8.85
C PRO A 46 -7.20 -5.82 8.81
N LYS A 47 -7.60 -6.39 9.96
CA LYS A 47 -8.20 -7.72 9.99
C LYS A 47 -9.56 -7.77 9.31
N LEU A 48 -10.36 -6.71 9.45
CA LEU A 48 -11.60 -6.57 8.70
C LEU A 48 -11.34 -6.56 7.19
N THR A 49 -10.32 -5.80 6.76
CA THR A 49 -9.94 -5.68 5.35
C THR A 49 -9.55 -7.03 4.76
N GLU A 50 -8.78 -7.86 5.48
CA GLU A 50 -8.48 -9.23 5.06
C GLU A 50 -9.76 -10.05 4.80
N ALA A 51 -10.75 -9.94 5.69
CA ALA A 51 -12.03 -10.64 5.54
C ALA A 51 -12.85 -10.11 4.36
N LEU A 52 -12.81 -8.80 4.09
CA LEU A 52 -13.45 -8.20 2.92
C LEU A 52 -12.79 -8.65 1.62
N ILE A 53 -11.46 -8.68 1.54
CA ILE A 53 -10.72 -9.19 0.39
C ILE A 53 -11.12 -10.65 0.11
N ALA A 54 -11.06 -11.51 1.12
CA ALA A 54 -11.40 -12.93 0.96
C ALA A 54 -12.86 -13.16 0.52
N ARG A 55 -13.78 -12.28 0.91
CA ARG A 55 -15.19 -12.36 0.54
C ARG A 55 -15.46 -11.83 -0.88
N LEU A 56 -14.82 -10.73 -1.26
CA LEU A 56 -15.12 -9.99 -2.49
C LEU A 56 -14.26 -10.42 -3.68
N ASP A 57 -13.12 -11.07 -3.42
CA ASP A 57 -12.23 -11.65 -4.42
C ASP A 57 -11.92 -13.13 -4.09
N PRO A 58 -12.94 -14.01 -4.10
CA PRO A 58 -12.76 -15.43 -3.71
C PRO A 58 -11.88 -16.22 -4.69
N ASP A 59 -11.78 -15.74 -5.93
CA ASP A 59 -10.94 -16.32 -6.99
C ASP A 59 -9.58 -15.62 -7.14
N GLY A 60 -9.24 -14.74 -6.20
CA GLY A 60 -8.03 -13.93 -6.19
C GLY A 60 -6.75 -14.71 -5.89
N GLU A 61 -5.88 -14.14 -5.06
CA GLU A 61 -4.64 -14.82 -4.66
C GLU A 61 -4.93 -16.09 -3.84
N THR A 62 -4.19 -17.16 -4.12
CA THR A 62 -4.37 -18.46 -3.43
C THR A 62 -3.87 -18.46 -1.99
N VAL A 63 -3.01 -17.49 -1.64
CA VAL A 63 -2.49 -17.30 -0.29
C VAL A 63 -3.37 -16.27 0.44
N PRO A 64 -3.75 -16.50 1.71
CA PRO A 64 -4.48 -15.50 2.47
C PRO A 64 -3.69 -14.18 2.57
N ALA A 65 -4.39 -13.08 2.31
CA ALA A 65 -3.85 -11.73 2.49
C ALA A 65 -3.50 -11.47 3.97
N THR A 66 -2.36 -10.83 4.21
CA THR A 66 -2.08 -10.11 5.46
C THR A 66 -2.12 -8.62 5.17
N VAL A 67 -2.93 -7.86 5.90
CA VAL A 67 -3.06 -6.40 5.71
C VAL A 67 -2.22 -5.68 6.76
N GLY A 68 -1.33 -4.79 6.32
CA GLY A 68 -0.48 -4.00 7.22
C GLY A 68 -1.15 -2.69 7.62
N GLU A 69 -1.67 -1.97 6.62
CA GLU A 69 -2.35 -0.68 6.77
C GLU A 69 -3.57 -0.67 5.86
N ALA A 70 -4.66 -0.07 6.33
CA ALA A 70 -5.89 0.10 5.56
C ALA A 70 -6.56 1.42 5.94
N GLN A 71 -7.25 2.04 4.99
CA GLN A 71 -7.91 3.32 5.17
C GLN A 71 -9.12 3.43 4.23
N PHE A 72 -10.25 3.91 4.78
CA PHE A 72 -11.38 4.36 3.98
C PHE A 72 -11.15 5.79 3.49
N ILE A 73 -11.21 6.01 2.19
CA ILE A 73 -10.91 7.29 1.57
C ILE A 73 -11.66 7.44 0.25
N ASP A 74 -12.23 8.63 0.03
CA ASP A 74 -12.87 9.00 -1.23
C ASP A 74 -11.77 9.34 -2.24
N LEU A 75 -11.47 8.45 -3.18
CA LEU A 75 -10.39 8.64 -4.13
C LEU A 75 -10.81 9.49 -5.33
N ASP A 76 -12.04 9.39 -5.79
CA ASP A 76 -12.52 10.03 -7.01
C ASP A 76 -13.43 11.26 -6.79
N ASP A 77 -13.60 11.66 -5.54
CA ASP A 77 -14.39 12.82 -5.07
C ASP A 77 -15.88 12.70 -5.38
N ASP A 78 -16.43 11.48 -5.32
CA ASP A 78 -17.84 11.20 -5.61
C ASP A 78 -18.73 11.09 -4.37
N GLY A 79 -18.15 11.19 -3.16
CA GLY A 79 -18.83 11.07 -1.88
C GLY A 79 -18.97 9.63 -1.37
N THR A 80 -18.61 8.63 -2.17
CA THR A 80 -18.40 7.24 -1.79
C THR A 80 -16.93 7.05 -1.43
N LEU A 81 -16.67 6.21 -0.44
CA LEU A 81 -15.32 5.89 0.02
C LEU A 81 -14.87 4.59 -0.63
N GLU A 82 -13.60 4.52 -0.98
CA GLU A 82 -12.87 3.29 -1.21
C GLU A 82 -12.18 2.80 0.05
N LEU A 83 -12.01 1.49 0.16
CA LEU A 83 -11.08 0.91 1.13
C LEU A 83 -9.74 0.61 0.43
N VAL A 84 -8.71 1.39 0.76
CA VAL A 84 -7.35 1.21 0.26
C VAL A 84 -6.53 0.47 1.29
N ALA A 85 -5.73 -0.51 0.87
CA ALA A 85 -4.94 -1.34 1.77
C ALA A 85 -3.58 -1.73 1.22
N LEU A 86 -2.59 -1.86 2.11
CA LEU A 86 -1.27 -2.43 1.82
C LEU A 86 -1.27 -3.89 2.27
N VAL A 87 -0.96 -4.79 1.32
CA VAL A 87 -1.18 -6.22 1.44
C VAL A 87 0.09 -7.01 1.17
N ASP A 88 0.33 -8.01 2.03
CA ASP A 88 1.34 -9.05 1.87
C ASP A 88 0.67 -10.40 1.63
N TYR A 89 0.99 -11.01 0.49
CA TYR A 89 0.59 -12.38 0.13
C TYR A 89 1.71 -13.40 0.34
N SER A 90 2.88 -12.97 0.82
CA SER A 90 4.03 -13.85 1.06
C SER A 90 4.16 -14.34 2.50
N GLY A 91 3.44 -13.73 3.45
CA GLY A 91 3.52 -14.05 4.88
C GLY A 91 4.83 -13.60 5.54
N ARG A 92 5.57 -12.68 4.92
CA ARG A 92 6.88 -12.17 5.38
C ARG A 92 6.81 -10.73 5.88
N GLN A 93 5.60 -10.20 6.04
CA GLN A 93 5.33 -8.79 6.37
C GLN A 93 5.91 -7.86 5.31
N PHE A 94 5.77 -8.25 4.03
CA PHE A 94 6.29 -7.54 2.89
C PHE A 94 5.15 -7.04 1.99
N PHE A 95 4.67 -5.84 2.29
CA PHE A 95 3.49 -5.21 1.69
C PHE A 95 3.81 -4.61 0.32
N SER A 96 3.92 -5.49 -0.67
CA SER A 96 4.24 -5.16 -2.06
C SER A 96 3.00 -5.14 -2.98
N THR A 97 1.83 -5.38 -2.42
CA THR A 97 0.55 -5.28 -3.12
C THR A 97 -0.28 -4.19 -2.48
N MET A 98 -0.98 -3.44 -3.31
CA MET A 98 -2.00 -2.50 -2.88
C MET A 98 -3.34 -2.98 -3.42
N ILE A 99 -4.34 -2.99 -2.54
CA ILE A 99 -5.71 -3.33 -2.87
C ILE A 99 -6.56 -2.08 -2.70
N VAL A 100 -7.48 -1.86 -3.64
CA VAL A 100 -8.57 -0.90 -3.53
C VAL A 100 -9.88 -1.66 -3.67
N ILE A 101 -10.71 -1.64 -2.63
CA ILE A 101 -12.09 -2.12 -2.71
C ILE A 101 -12.97 -0.91 -3.01
N THR A 102 -13.69 -0.97 -4.13
CA THR A 102 -14.55 0.11 -4.63
C THR A 102 -15.86 -0.49 -5.17
N THR A 103 -16.70 0.34 -5.79
CA THR A 103 -17.85 -0.10 -6.57
C THR A 103 -17.70 0.22 -8.04
N SER A 104 -18.21 -0.66 -8.89
CA SER A 104 -18.40 -0.40 -10.32
C SER A 104 -19.75 -0.93 -10.75
N ALA A 105 -20.56 -0.07 -11.38
CA ALA A 105 -21.94 -0.38 -11.74
C ALA A 105 -22.75 -0.97 -10.55
N ALA A 106 -22.61 -0.35 -9.37
CA ALA A 106 -23.22 -0.76 -8.10
C ALA A 106 -22.84 -2.17 -7.61
N LYS A 107 -21.73 -2.73 -8.09
CA LYS A 107 -21.17 -4.00 -7.60
C LYS A 107 -19.82 -3.78 -6.95
N PRO A 108 -19.50 -4.48 -5.85
CA PRO A 108 -18.17 -4.47 -5.27
C PRO A 108 -17.12 -4.94 -6.28
N VAL A 109 -15.97 -4.26 -6.32
CA VAL A 109 -14.80 -4.65 -7.11
C VAL A 109 -13.55 -4.52 -6.27
N VAL A 110 -12.66 -5.50 -6.38
CA VAL A 110 -11.32 -5.48 -5.81
C VAL A 110 -10.32 -5.17 -6.91
N VAL A 111 -9.61 -4.05 -6.78
CA VAL A 111 -8.60 -3.58 -7.73
C VAL A 111 -7.23 -3.81 -7.12
N THR A 112 -6.36 -4.46 -7.88
CA THR A 112 -5.05 -4.89 -7.40
C THR A 112 -3.93 -4.19 -8.15
N TYR A 113 -3.05 -3.51 -7.41
CA TYR A 113 -1.78 -2.99 -7.92
C TYR A 113 -0.60 -3.72 -7.29
N ARG A 114 0.31 -4.24 -8.12
CA ARG A 114 1.55 -4.89 -7.67
C ARG A 114 2.74 -3.97 -7.91
N SER A 115 3.49 -3.67 -6.86
CA SER A 115 4.66 -2.77 -6.88
C SER A 115 5.91 -3.37 -7.53
N ASN A 116 5.77 -4.51 -8.22
CA ASN A 116 6.90 -5.31 -8.70
C ASN A 116 7.88 -5.69 -7.58
N GLY A 117 7.39 -5.88 -6.35
CA GLY A 117 8.21 -6.27 -5.20
C GLY A 117 8.80 -5.09 -4.41
N ALA A 118 8.48 -3.84 -4.72
CA ALA A 118 8.84 -2.73 -3.83
C ALA A 118 7.93 -2.73 -2.59
N ASN A 119 8.50 -2.85 -1.39
CA ASN A 119 7.69 -2.73 -0.16
C ASN A 119 7.09 -1.33 -0.04
N MET A 120 5.83 -1.26 0.39
CA MET A 120 5.11 -0.02 0.67
C MET A 120 4.76 0.04 2.16
N ASP A 121 4.72 1.25 2.69
CA ASP A 121 4.43 1.60 4.09
C ASP A 121 3.81 3.00 4.17
N ARG A 122 3.21 3.37 5.30
CA ARG A 122 2.64 4.70 5.57
C ARG A 122 1.59 5.09 4.53
N LEU A 123 0.53 4.29 4.43
CA LEU A 123 -0.53 4.46 3.46
C LEU A 123 -1.06 5.89 3.42
N GLY A 124 -1.28 6.53 4.58
CA GLY A 124 -1.75 7.91 4.65
C GLY A 124 -0.81 8.93 3.99
N GLU A 125 0.51 8.73 4.03
CA GLU A 125 1.49 9.60 3.33
C GLU A 125 1.51 9.36 1.82
N ARG A 126 0.95 8.24 1.36
CA ARG A 126 0.88 7.87 -0.06
C ARG A 126 -0.37 8.40 -0.74
N ILE A 127 -1.36 8.90 -0.01
CA ILE A 127 -2.52 9.53 -0.62
C ILE A 127 -2.26 11.02 -0.74
N VAL A 128 -2.25 11.53 -1.98
CA VAL A 128 -1.94 12.92 -2.26
C VAL A 128 -3.06 13.56 -3.08
N THR A 129 -3.29 14.85 -2.85
CA THR A 129 -4.13 15.67 -3.72
C THR A 129 -3.22 16.63 -4.47
N GLU A 130 -3.43 16.72 -5.78
CA GLU A 130 -2.72 17.69 -6.63
C GLU A 130 -3.64 18.88 -6.92
N PRO A 131 -3.11 20.12 -6.97
CA PRO A 131 -3.96 21.33 -7.08
C PRO A 131 -4.92 21.36 -8.27
N GLU A 132 -4.61 20.60 -9.33
CA GLU A 132 -5.36 20.58 -10.58
C GLU A 132 -6.49 19.55 -10.60
N SER A 133 -6.63 18.72 -9.55
CA SER A 133 -7.65 17.68 -9.48
C SER A 133 -8.20 17.55 -8.05
N PRO A 134 -9.54 17.53 -7.86
CA PRO A 134 -10.11 17.20 -6.57
C PRO A 134 -9.89 15.72 -6.21
N LYS A 135 -9.65 14.87 -7.22
CA LYS A 135 -9.36 13.45 -7.01
C LYS A 135 -8.05 13.26 -6.26
N LYS A 136 -8.02 12.24 -5.43
CA LYS A 136 -6.82 11.81 -4.72
C LYS A 136 -6.05 10.80 -5.56
N LEU A 137 -4.75 10.97 -5.60
CA LEU A 137 -3.82 10.07 -6.26
C LEU A 137 -3.12 9.21 -5.22
N ILE A 138 -2.77 7.99 -5.61
CA ILE A 138 -1.99 7.08 -4.80
C ILE A 138 -0.55 7.05 -5.29
N VAL A 139 0.39 7.39 -4.40
CA VAL A 139 1.84 7.30 -4.62
C VAL A 139 2.29 5.87 -4.36
N ALA A 140 2.52 5.13 -5.43
CA ALA A 140 2.99 3.75 -5.36
C ALA A 140 4.47 3.65 -5.74
N ASP A 141 5.28 3.03 -4.89
CA ASP A 141 6.65 2.67 -5.28
C ASP A 141 6.60 1.48 -6.25
N ARG A 142 7.54 1.43 -7.19
CA ARG A 142 7.74 0.29 -8.08
C ARG A 142 9.22 0.13 -8.39
N PHE A 143 9.75 -1.10 -8.43
CA PHE A 143 11.11 -1.27 -8.95
C PHE A 143 11.17 -0.98 -10.46
N ILE A 144 12.17 -0.17 -10.87
CA ILE A 144 12.44 0.18 -12.28
C ILE A 144 12.85 -1.07 -13.08
N GLY A 145 13.50 -2.03 -12.41
CA GLY A 145 13.88 -3.32 -12.97
C GLY A 145 13.43 -4.48 -12.09
N GLU A 146 14.04 -5.64 -12.28
CA GLU A 146 13.76 -6.82 -11.46
C GLU A 146 14.25 -6.64 -10.02
N TYR A 147 13.52 -7.24 -9.08
CA TYR A 147 13.95 -7.33 -7.69
C TYR A 147 15.20 -8.21 -7.57
N LYS A 148 16.30 -7.63 -7.11
CA LYS A 148 17.59 -8.34 -6.98
C LYS A 148 17.85 -8.96 -5.60
N GLY A 149 16.79 -9.23 -4.82
CA GLY A 149 16.94 -9.83 -3.50
C GLY A 149 17.59 -8.89 -2.48
N SER A 150 18.72 -9.30 -1.89
CA SER A 150 19.43 -8.58 -0.82
C SER A 150 20.18 -7.33 -1.28
N THR A 151 20.20 -7.04 -2.58
CA THR A 151 20.89 -5.86 -3.13
C THR A 151 19.92 -4.70 -3.36
N ALA A 152 20.43 -3.48 -3.18
CA ALA A 152 19.64 -2.28 -3.42
C ALA A 152 19.11 -2.26 -4.86
N SER A 153 17.83 -1.96 -5.01
CA SER A 153 17.14 -1.93 -6.31
C SER A 153 16.44 -0.58 -6.44
N ALA A 154 16.67 0.10 -7.55
CA ALA A 154 16.12 1.43 -7.81
C ALA A 154 14.61 1.39 -8.00
N ARG A 155 13.94 2.34 -7.35
CA ARG A 155 12.49 2.50 -7.38
C ARG A 155 12.09 3.77 -8.11
N GLU A 156 11.02 3.68 -8.87
CA GLU A 156 10.24 4.82 -9.31
C GLU A 156 9.02 5.00 -8.40
N GLN A 157 8.51 6.22 -8.35
CA GLN A 157 7.20 6.50 -7.79
C GLN A 157 6.23 6.74 -8.92
N ARG A 158 5.12 6.00 -8.91
CA ARG A 158 4.00 6.21 -9.81
C ARG A 158 2.88 6.92 -9.07
N LEU A 159 2.18 7.79 -9.78
CA LEU A 159 0.93 8.37 -9.33
C LEU A 159 -0.20 7.59 -9.98
N LEU A 160 -1.00 6.94 -9.15
CA LEU A 160 -2.11 6.11 -9.60
C LEU A 160 -3.43 6.83 -9.34
N GLU A 161 -4.30 6.86 -10.34
CA GLU A 161 -5.67 7.34 -10.20
C GLU A 161 -6.63 6.16 -10.34
N LEU A 162 -7.67 6.11 -9.50
CA LEU A 162 -8.77 5.18 -9.70
C LEU A 162 -9.66 5.67 -10.84
N ARG A 163 -9.76 4.89 -11.92
CA ARG A 163 -10.61 5.18 -13.08
C ARG A 163 -11.39 3.92 -13.45
N SER A 164 -12.72 3.96 -13.35
CA SER A 164 -13.58 2.84 -13.78
C SER A 164 -13.17 1.48 -13.19
N ALA A 165 -12.83 1.44 -11.90
CA ALA A 165 -12.32 0.26 -11.19
C ALA A 165 -10.99 -0.30 -11.72
N THR A 166 -10.12 0.54 -12.25
CA THR A 166 -8.70 0.24 -12.48
C THR A 166 -7.82 1.33 -11.85
N LEU A 167 -6.61 0.96 -11.45
CA LEU A 167 -5.58 1.93 -11.07
C LEU A 167 -4.72 2.26 -12.30
N GLU A 168 -4.91 3.46 -12.82
CA GLU A 168 -4.17 3.94 -13.99
C GLU A 168 -2.97 4.79 -13.57
N ASP A 169 -1.84 4.56 -14.24
CA ASP A 169 -0.64 5.37 -14.05
C ASP A 169 -0.81 6.72 -14.74
N VAL A 170 -0.96 7.77 -13.94
CA VAL A 170 -1.14 9.15 -14.38
C VAL A 170 0.10 10.00 -14.13
N SER A 171 1.26 9.37 -13.87
CA SER A 171 2.52 10.06 -13.57
C SER A 171 2.88 11.16 -14.58
N ALA A 172 2.68 10.89 -15.87
CA ALA A 172 2.98 11.83 -16.96
C ALA A 172 2.10 13.09 -16.95
N TYR A 173 0.92 13.05 -16.33
CA TYR A 173 0.00 14.19 -16.19
C TYR A 173 0.30 15.06 -14.96
N HIS A 174 1.18 14.61 -14.06
CA HIS A 174 1.51 15.30 -12.82
C HIS A 174 3.03 15.56 -12.68
N PRO A 175 3.70 16.18 -13.67
CA PRO A 175 5.14 16.48 -13.59
C PRO A 175 5.51 17.38 -12.40
N SER A 176 4.57 18.23 -11.97
CA SER A 176 4.73 19.13 -10.82
C SER A 176 4.98 18.38 -9.50
N TYR A 177 4.33 17.22 -9.27
CA TYR A 177 4.59 16.36 -8.12
C TYR A 177 6.08 15.97 -8.06
N TYR A 178 6.64 15.58 -9.21
CA TYR A 178 8.03 15.16 -9.29
C TYR A 178 9.00 16.32 -9.08
N LEU A 179 8.73 17.47 -9.71
CA LEU A 179 9.53 18.69 -9.56
C LEU A 179 9.56 19.21 -8.12
N THR A 180 8.42 19.20 -7.43
CA THR A 180 8.25 19.94 -6.17
C THR A 180 8.33 19.05 -4.94
N LYS A 181 8.01 17.75 -5.04
CA LYS A 181 7.98 16.82 -3.90
C LYS A 181 9.05 15.73 -4.02
N ARG A 182 9.07 14.96 -5.12
CA ARG A 182 9.94 13.77 -5.24
C ARG A 182 11.41 14.13 -5.43
N LEU A 183 11.75 14.96 -6.42
CA LEU A 183 13.14 15.31 -6.72
C LEU A 183 13.84 15.97 -5.53
N PRO A 184 13.26 16.99 -4.86
CA PRO A 184 13.89 17.59 -3.69
C PRO A 184 14.19 16.60 -2.56
N LYS A 185 13.30 15.61 -2.34
CA LYS A 185 13.52 14.55 -1.35
C LYS A 185 14.72 13.68 -1.71
N LEU A 186 14.81 13.24 -2.97
CA LEU A 186 15.92 12.41 -3.46
C LEU A 186 17.25 13.17 -3.47
N GLU A 187 17.26 14.43 -3.90
CA GLU A 187 18.46 15.26 -3.91
C GLU A 187 18.95 15.55 -2.48
N LYS A 188 18.03 15.78 -1.54
CA LYS A 188 18.37 15.91 -0.12
C LYS A 188 19.01 14.60 0.40
N GLN A 189 18.43 13.45 0.06
CA GLN A 189 19.01 12.16 0.42
C GLN A 189 20.42 11.98 -0.16
N ALA A 190 20.64 12.37 -1.42
CA ALA A 190 21.94 12.28 -2.07
C ALA A 190 23.00 13.15 -1.37
N ARG A 191 22.62 14.38 -0.98
CA ARG A 191 23.50 15.28 -0.20
C ARG A 191 23.84 14.71 1.17
N MET A 192 22.87 14.09 1.84
CA MET A 192 23.09 13.46 3.15
C MET A 192 23.93 12.18 3.07
N SER A 193 23.93 11.50 1.91
CA SER A 193 24.75 10.31 1.66
C SER A 193 26.13 10.61 1.07
N ALA A 194 26.47 11.88 0.83
CA ALA A 194 27.81 12.27 0.39
C ALA A 194 28.80 12.11 1.56
N PRO A 195 30.02 11.58 1.34
CA PRO A 195 31.05 11.56 2.36
C PRO A 195 31.33 13.00 2.80
N VAL A 196 31.32 13.26 4.10
CA VAL A 196 31.94 14.47 4.64
C VAL A 196 33.44 14.24 4.46
N ASP A 197 34.11 15.10 3.69
CA ASP A 197 35.57 15.09 3.51
C ASP A 197 36.24 15.28 4.87
N ASN A 198 36.41 14.19 5.64
CA ASN A 198 37.26 14.04 6.84
C ASN A 198 37.06 12.62 7.41
N ALA A 199 37.79 11.63 6.91
CA ALA A 199 38.40 10.56 7.72
C ALA A 199 39.05 9.50 6.81
N ASP A 200 40.36 9.32 6.99
CA ASP A 200 41.10 8.13 6.60
C ASP A 200 40.39 6.88 7.16
N GLY A 201 39.79 6.07 6.30
CA GLY A 201 38.98 4.93 6.70
C GLY A 201 39.09 3.78 5.72
N VAL A 202 39.94 2.81 6.08
CA VAL A 202 40.28 1.59 5.34
C VAL A 202 39.05 0.82 4.84
N GLY A 203 39.09 0.43 3.57
CA GLY A 203 37.99 -0.13 2.81
C GLY A 203 37.52 -1.50 3.27
N LEU A 204 36.32 -1.54 3.82
CA LEU A 204 35.37 -2.67 3.76
C LEU A 204 33.90 -2.20 3.65
N GLY A 205 33.63 -0.89 3.65
CA GLY A 205 32.30 -0.27 3.51
C GLY A 205 32.00 0.35 2.13
N SER A 206 32.92 0.28 1.16
CA SER A 206 32.79 1.03 -0.11
C SER A 206 31.76 0.43 -1.08
N ILE A 207 31.68 -0.90 -1.20
CA ILE A 207 30.83 -1.56 -2.22
C ILE A 207 29.34 -1.24 -2.01
N ASN A 208 28.86 -1.30 -0.77
CA ASN A 208 27.45 -0.99 -0.47
C ASN A 208 27.17 0.53 -0.59
N THR A 209 28.18 1.36 -0.32
CA THR A 209 28.07 2.82 -0.48
C THR A 209 27.99 3.22 -1.95
N ASP A 210 28.79 2.61 -2.81
CA ASP A 210 28.81 2.90 -4.25
C ASP A 210 27.56 2.35 -4.94
N GLU A 211 27.08 1.17 -4.55
CA GLU A 211 25.83 0.61 -5.06
C GLU A 211 24.61 1.47 -4.65
N ASN A 212 24.55 1.91 -3.39
CA ASN A 212 23.47 2.79 -2.94
C ASN A 212 23.49 4.15 -3.66
N LYS A 213 24.67 4.72 -3.92
CA LYS A 213 24.81 5.94 -4.72
C LYS A 213 24.35 5.72 -6.16
N ARG A 214 24.69 4.58 -6.77
CA ARG A 214 24.25 4.21 -8.12
C ARG A 214 22.73 4.08 -8.19
N VAL A 215 22.14 3.37 -7.23
CA VAL A 215 20.69 3.19 -7.10
C VAL A 215 19.99 4.55 -6.95
N LEU A 216 20.45 5.39 -6.03
CA LEU A 216 19.86 6.72 -5.82
C LEU A 216 19.99 7.61 -7.07
N SER A 217 21.10 7.52 -7.80
CA SER A 217 21.28 8.24 -9.06
C SER A 217 20.26 7.80 -10.12
N GLN A 218 19.94 6.51 -10.18
CA GLN A 218 18.90 5.98 -11.07
C GLN A 218 17.51 6.50 -10.68
N GLU A 219 17.19 6.56 -9.38
CA GLU A 219 15.91 7.11 -8.93
C GLU A 219 15.79 8.61 -9.22
N ILE A 220 16.87 9.37 -9.07
CA ILE A 220 16.91 10.81 -9.41
C ILE A 220 16.69 10.99 -10.91
N GLU A 221 17.39 10.23 -11.75
CA GLU A 221 17.23 10.35 -13.19
C GLU A 221 15.81 10.00 -13.62
N ARG A 222 15.24 8.93 -13.06
CA ARG A 222 13.86 8.56 -13.35
C ARG A 222 12.86 9.63 -12.90
N ALA A 223 13.05 10.22 -11.72
CA ALA A 223 12.21 11.31 -11.27
C ALA A 223 12.37 12.59 -12.13
N ARG A 224 13.53 12.82 -12.75
CA ARG A 224 13.74 13.91 -13.73
C ARG A 224 13.00 13.63 -15.04
N GLU A 225 12.98 12.40 -15.52
CA GLU A 225 12.19 12.05 -16.71
C GLU A 225 10.69 12.31 -16.45
N GLN A 226 10.17 11.85 -15.31
CA GLN A 226 8.77 12.04 -14.93
C GLN A 226 8.42 13.52 -14.73
N SER A 227 9.37 14.31 -14.24
CA SER A 227 9.21 15.77 -14.09
C SER A 227 9.14 16.51 -15.44
N LEU A 228 9.55 15.85 -16.53
CA LEU A 228 9.40 16.31 -17.91
C LEU A 228 8.15 15.70 -18.58
N GLY A 229 7.32 14.95 -17.86
CA GLY A 229 6.15 14.25 -18.39
C GLY A 229 6.49 13.04 -19.28
N LYS A 230 7.65 12.43 -19.07
CA LYS A 230 8.16 11.28 -19.86
C LYS A 230 8.12 9.97 -19.08
#